data_AF-A0A3N5T8S7-F1
#
_entry.id   AF-A0A3N5T8S7-F1
#
_cell.length_a   1.000
_cell.length_b   1.000
_cell.length_c   1.000
_cell.angle_alpha   90.00
_cell.angle_beta   90.00
_cell.angle_gamma   90.00
#
_symmetry.space_group_name_H-M   'P 1'
#
loop_
_entity.id
_entity.type
_entity.pdbx_description
1 polymer ?
#
loop_
_entity_poly.entity_id
_entity_poly.type
_entity_poly.pdbx_seq_one_letter_code
_entity_poly.pdbx_strand_id
1 'polypeptide(L)'
;MILRELGLAPFAGLANLRVAFREGLNVVLGPNEAGKSTLVHALKRVLFTPTKYDKKVFDRDLMPFLPLDGGDTIEVELTFSVGAGTFRLRKSWGGKKECHLDLPHGGVLADPSAVHHEMKKLLGSSEGTYQNVLIAFQAGLGRTFENLKEDPATTHDLASILRKGILETDGVSIERLSEAIEARFKN
;
A
#
# COMPACT_ATOMS: atom_id res chain seq x y z
N MET A 1 -9.76 3.79 5.49
CA MET A 1 -8.38 4.32 5.57
C MET A 1 -8.12 5.19 4.35
N ILE A 2 -7.47 6.34 4.51
CA ILE A 2 -7.09 7.26 3.41
C ILE A 2 -5.57 7.46 3.46
N LEU A 3 -4.86 7.16 2.37
CA LEU A 3 -3.41 7.39 2.27
C LEU A 3 -3.12 8.89 2.18
N ARG A 4 -2.06 9.35 2.84
CA ARG A 4 -1.63 10.77 2.83
C ARG A 4 -0.23 10.94 2.27
N GLU A 5 0.72 10.11 2.67
CA GLU A 5 2.08 10.13 2.14
C GLU A 5 2.73 8.75 2.22
N LEU A 6 3.48 8.37 1.18
CA LEU A 6 4.36 7.20 1.18
C LEU A 6 5.81 7.66 0.98
N GLY A 7 6.69 7.31 1.93
CA GLY A 7 8.13 7.54 1.87
C GLY A 7 8.91 6.23 1.71
N LEU A 8 9.93 6.24 0.85
CA LEU A 8 10.85 5.13 0.60
C LEU A 8 12.28 5.55 0.95
N ALA A 9 12.98 4.75 1.76
CA ALA A 9 14.35 5.06 2.17
C ALA A 9 15.18 3.83 2.59
N PRO A 10 16.12 3.35 1.75
CA PRO A 10 15.90 3.03 0.34
C PRO A 10 14.90 1.88 0.16
N PHE A 11 14.37 1.68 -1.06
CA PHE A 11 13.55 0.53 -1.42
C PHE A 11 13.71 0.21 -2.92
N ALA A 12 14.31 -0.93 -3.24
CA ALA A 12 14.79 -1.32 -4.57
C ALA A 12 15.65 -0.20 -5.20
N GLY A 13 15.38 0.17 -6.46
CA GLY A 13 16.08 1.27 -7.13
C GLY A 13 15.68 2.69 -6.66
N LEU A 14 14.76 2.82 -5.69
CA LEU A 14 14.28 4.12 -5.20
C LEU A 14 14.93 4.44 -3.85
N ALA A 15 15.99 5.25 -3.87
CA ALA A 15 16.79 5.50 -2.67
C ALA A 15 16.13 6.51 -1.69
N ASN A 16 15.46 7.54 -2.20
CA ASN A 16 14.79 8.57 -1.40
C ASN A 16 13.62 9.15 -2.20
N LEU A 17 12.41 8.66 -1.96
CA LEU A 17 11.20 9.13 -2.64
C LEU A 17 10.08 9.37 -1.62
N ARG A 18 9.43 10.53 -1.70
CA ARG A 18 8.19 10.82 -0.97
C ARG A 18 7.09 11.16 -1.97
N VAL A 19 5.95 10.49 -1.83
CA VAL A 19 4.77 10.69 -2.68
C VAL A 19 3.60 11.08 -1.79
N ALA A 20 3.09 12.30 -1.97
CA ALA A 20 1.89 12.77 -1.31
C ALA A 20 0.64 12.35 -2.08
N PHE A 21 -0.36 11.81 -1.37
CA PHE A 21 -1.66 11.47 -1.91
C PHE A 21 -2.66 12.56 -1.56
N ARG A 22 -3.55 12.87 -2.49
CA ARG A 22 -4.66 13.80 -2.32
C ARG A 22 -5.99 13.04 -2.31
N GLU A 23 -7.04 13.71 -1.88
CA GLU A 23 -8.39 13.15 -1.98
C GLU A 23 -8.83 13.04 -3.45
N GLY A 24 -9.61 12.00 -3.75
CA GLY A 24 -10.01 11.68 -5.12
C GLY A 24 -8.99 10.79 -5.85
N LEU A 25 -8.94 10.94 -7.19
CA LEU A 25 -8.12 10.08 -8.04
C LEU A 25 -6.68 10.58 -8.13
N ASN A 26 -5.74 9.74 -7.68
CA ASN A 26 -4.31 9.97 -7.80
C ASN A 26 -3.77 9.11 -8.96
N VAL A 27 -3.06 9.74 -9.90
CA VAL A 27 -2.49 9.06 -11.07
C VAL A 27 -0.96 9.08 -10.97
N VAL A 28 -0.34 7.89 -10.96
CA VAL A 28 1.12 7.74 -10.99
C VAL A 28 1.54 7.40 -12.42
N LEU A 29 2.10 8.38 -13.12
CA LEU A 29 2.56 8.27 -14.51
C LEU A 29 4.09 8.28 -14.59
N GLY A 30 4.64 7.49 -15.51
CA GLY A 30 6.08 7.48 -15.80
C GLY A 30 6.44 6.39 -16.81
N PRO A 31 7.64 6.43 -17.39
CA PRO A 31 8.15 5.39 -18.30
C PRO A 31 8.16 3.99 -17.66
N ASN A 32 8.32 2.96 -18.49
CA ASN A 32 8.64 1.63 -17.96
C ASN A 32 9.90 1.72 -17.08
N GLU A 33 9.93 0.89 -16.02
CA GLU A 33 11.03 0.85 -15.05
C GLU A 33 11.22 2.12 -14.18
N ALA A 34 10.39 3.15 -14.34
CA ALA A 34 10.41 4.36 -13.50
C ALA A 34 10.01 4.14 -12.02
N GLY A 35 9.83 2.90 -11.57
CA GLY A 35 9.50 2.59 -10.17
C GLY A 35 8.00 2.59 -9.81
N LYS A 36 7.10 2.68 -10.80
CA LYS A 36 5.64 2.64 -10.56
C LYS A 36 5.18 1.39 -9.80
N SER A 37 5.60 0.22 -10.25
CA SER A 37 5.29 -1.05 -9.57
C SER A 37 5.99 -1.14 -8.21
N THR A 38 7.19 -0.56 -8.08
CA THR A 38 7.95 -0.49 -6.83
C THR A 38 7.18 0.25 -5.75
N LEU A 39 6.51 1.36 -6.07
CA LEU A 39 5.63 2.08 -5.14
C LEU A 39 4.49 1.18 -4.62
N VAL A 40 3.84 0.42 -5.51
CA VAL A 40 2.77 -0.51 -5.13
C VAL A 40 3.32 -1.62 -4.23
N HIS A 41 4.49 -2.17 -4.53
CA HIS A 41 5.14 -3.17 -3.69
C HIS A 41 5.48 -2.61 -2.31
N ALA A 42 6.07 -1.42 -2.22
CA ALA A 42 6.39 -0.78 -0.95
C ALA A 42 5.13 -0.57 -0.09
N LEU A 43 4.02 -0.10 -0.69
CA LEU A 43 2.74 0.03 -0.01
C LEU A 43 2.23 -1.32 0.52
N LYS A 44 2.34 -2.41 -0.26
CA LYS A 44 1.97 -3.76 0.21
C LYS A 44 2.87 -4.21 1.37
N ARG A 45 4.18 -4.00 1.28
CA ARG A 45 5.14 -4.43 2.31
C ARG A 45 4.92 -3.69 3.63
N VAL A 46 4.75 -2.37 3.59
CA VAL A 46 4.52 -1.60 4.82
C VAL A 46 3.22 -2.00 5.51
N LEU A 47 2.16 -2.28 4.75
CA LEU A 47 0.88 -2.70 5.34
C LEU A 47 0.94 -4.14 5.91
N PHE A 48 1.47 -5.09 5.15
CA PHE A 48 1.23 -6.51 5.44
C PHE A 48 2.47 -7.32 5.82
N THR A 49 3.67 -6.88 5.44
CA THR A 49 4.87 -7.64 5.75
C THR A 49 5.31 -7.39 7.20
N PRO A 50 5.47 -8.44 8.02
CA PRO A 50 5.97 -8.29 9.38
C PRO A 50 7.47 -8.00 9.37
N THR A 51 7.97 -7.39 10.45
CA THR A 51 9.40 -7.09 10.64
C THR A 51 10.12 -8.20 11.42
N LYS A 52 9.34 -9.08 12.07
CA LYS A 52 9.76 -10.42 12.51
C LYS A 52 9.38 -11.41 11.41
N TYR A 53 10.38 -11.99 10.75
CA TYR A 53 10.18 -12.88 9.61
C TYR A 53 11.25 -13.97 9.57
N ASP A 54 10.93 -15.09 8.95
CA ASP A 54 11.89 -16.16 8.69
C ASP A 54 12.68 -15.91 7.40
N LYS A 55 13.66 -16.78 7.13
CA LYS A 55 14.49 -16.68 5.92
C LYS A 55 13.67 -16.81 4.63
N LYS A 56 12.63 -17.64 4.61
CA LYS A 56 11.81 -17.86 3.40
C LYS A 56 11.04 -16.60 3.01
N VAL A 57 10.46 -15.92 4.00
CA VAL A 57 9.79 -14.63 3.81
C VAL A 57 10.82 -13.60 3.34
N PHE A 58 12.01 -13.57 3.93
CA PHE A 58 13.06 -12.64 3.49
C PHE A 58 13.45 -12.86 2.01
N ASP A 59 13.84 -14.08 1.65
CA ASP A 59 14.33 -14.42 0.31
C ASP A 59 13.26 -14.14 -0.76
N ARG A 60 11.99 -14.42 -0.46
CA ARG A 60 10.87 -14.21 -1.40
C ARG A 60 10.41 -12.76 -1.47
N ASP A 61 10.21 -12.12 -0.31
CA ASP A 61 9.41 -10.90 -0.22
C ASP A 61 10.23 -9.62 -0.07
N LEU A 62 11.48 -9.73 0.38
CA LEU A 62 12.30 -8.58 0.79
C LEU A 62 13.62 -8.51 0.03
N MET A 63 14.32 -9.64 -0.16
CA MET A 63 15.58 -9.72 -0.89
C MET A 63 15.52 -9.08 -2.30
N PRO A 64 14.44 -9.24 -3.09
CA PRO A 64 14.35 -8.59 -4.41
C PRO A 64 14.31 -7.06 -4.37
N PHE A 65 14.05 -6.46 -3.21
CA PHE A 65 13.97 -5.01 -3.04
C PHE A 65 15.18 -4.43 -2.31
N LEU A 66 16.19 -5.24 -1.95
CA LEU A 66 17.42 -4.68 -1.39
C LEU A 66 18.12 -3.76 -2.41
N PRO A 67 18.75 -2.66 -1.96
CA PRO A 67 19.54 -1.78 -2.82
C PRO A 67 20.68 -2.53 -3.51
N LEU A 68 20.84 -2.30 -4.82
CA LEU A 68 21.87 -2.95 -5.64
C LEU A 68 23.29 -2.44 -5.35
N ASP A 69 23.42 -1.27 -4.73
CA ASP A 69 24.66 -0.59 -4.37
C ASP A 69 25.29 -1.13 -3.07
N GLY A 70 24.76 -2.22 -2.51
CA GLY A 70 25.30 -2.89 -1.33
C GLY A 70 24.63 -2.53 -0.01
N GLY A 71 23.54 -1.76 -0.04
CA GLY A 71 22.69 -1.54 1.13
C GLY A 71 22.00 -2.83 1.58
N ASP A 72 22.00 -3.11 2.88
CA ASP A 72 21.38 -4.31 3.47
C ASP A 72 20.01 -4.04 4.08
N THR A 73 19.53 -2.78 4.00
CA THR A 73 18.35 -2.30 4.70
C THR A 73 17.42 -1.59 3.76
N ILE A 74 16.12 -1.86 3.90
CA ILE A 74 15.04 -1.13 3.24
C ILE A 74 14.06 -0.57 4.27
N GLU A 75 13.54 0.63 4.03
CA GLU A 75 12.56 1.28 4.90
C GLU A 75 11.41 1.86 4.09
N VAL A 76 10.22 1.74 4.66
CA VAL A 76 9.00 2.36 4.13
C VAL A 76 8.27 3.05 5.27
N GLU A 77 7.88 4.29 5.02
CA GLU A 77 7.05 5.11 5.90
C GLU A 77 5.72 5.40 5.21
N LEU A 78 4.61 5.15 5.89
CA LEU A 78 3.27 5.44 5.41
C LEU A 78 2.53 6.32 6.40
N THR A 79 2.13 7.51 5.95
CA THR A 79 1.18 8.36 6.67
C THR A 79 -0.22 8.15 6.10
N PHE A 80 -1.20 7.91 6.97
CA PHE A 80 -2.59 7.67 6.59
C PHE A 80 -3.58 8.16 7.65
N SER A 81 -4.84 8.31 7.25
CA SER A 81 -5.94 8.74 8.14
C SER A 81 -7.01 7.65 8.26
N VAL A 82 -7.57 7.50 9.47
CA VAL A 82 -8.76 6.69 9.76
C VAL A 82 -9.69 7.51 10.65
N GLY A 83 -10.90 7.81 10.16
CA GLY A 83 -11.76 8.80 10.80
C GLY A 83 -11.05 10.16 10.89
N ALA A 84 -11.08 10.78 12.07
CA ALA A 84 -10.36 12.03 12.35
C ALA A 84 -8.88 11.83 12.75
N GLY A 85 -8.41 10.59 12.93
CA GLY A 85 -7.06 10.28 13.37
C GLY A 85 -6.06 10.21 12.22
N THR A 86 -4.86 10.76 12.43
CA THR A 86 -3.71 10.60 11.54
C THR A 86 -2.66 9.71 12.19
N PHE A 87 -2.18 8.73 11.44
CA PHE A 87 -1.24 7.70 11.87
C PHE A 87 -0.01 7.71 10.96
N ARG A 88 1.14 7.32 11.52
CA ARG A 88 2.36 7.10 10.74
C ARG A 88 2.95 5.74 11.05
N LEU A 89 2.98 4.87 10.05
CA LEU A 89 3.55 3.54 10.13
C LEU A 89 4.94 3.55 9.49
N ARG A 90 5.97 3.20 10.24
CA ARG A 90 7.34 3.03 9.73
C ARG A 90 7.77 1.59 9.94
N LYS A 91 8.26 0.96 8.87
CA LYS A 91 8.85 -0.38 8.94
C LYS A 91 10.17 -0.42 8.19
N SER A 92 11.14 -1.12 8.76
CA SER A 92 12.39 -1.44 8.11
C SER A 92 12.65 -2.95 8.12
N TRP A 93 13.35 -3.43 7.10
CA TRP A 93 13.75 -4.83 6.96
C TRP A 93 15.20 -4.92 6.52
N GLY A 94 15.84 -6.07 6.80
CA GLY A 94 17.23 -6.34 6.47
C GLY A 94 18.15 -6.13 7.67
N GLY A 95 19.23 -5.35 7.49
CA GLY A 95 20.20 -5.02 8.53
C GLY A 95 19.57 -4.31 9.74
N LYS A 96 18.54 -3.50 9.49
CA LYS A 96 17.72 -2.85 10.52
C LYS A 96 16.28 -3.38 10.47
N LYS A 97 15.75 -3.82 11.61
CA LYS A 97 14.37 -4.35 11.74
C LYS A 97 13.54 -3.55 12.74
N GLU A 98 12.91 -2.49 12.26
CA GLU A 98 12.06 -1.60 13.06
C GLU A 98 10.60 -1.67 12.65
N CYS A 99 9.71 -1.47 13.62
CA CYS A 99 8.27 -1.37 13.40
C CYS A 99 7.71 -0.33 14.37
N HIS A 100 7.26 0.81 13.85
CA HIS A 100 6.70 1.89 14.64
C HIS A 100 5.35 2.33 14.10
N LEU A 101 4.38 2.53 14.97
CA LEU A 101 3.11 3.18 14.66
C LEU A 101 2.93 4.40 15.57
N ASP A 102 3.00 5.59 14.98
CA ASP A 102 2.67 6.84 15.65
C ASP A 102 1.14 6.98 15.66
N LEU A 103 0.58 7.21 16.85
CA LEU A 103 -0.85 7.37 17.10
C LEU A 103 -1.25 8.86 17.08
N PRO A 104 -2.53 9.20 16.82
CA PRO A 104 -2.99 10.58 16.67
C PRO A 104 -2.72 11.51 17.87
N HIS A 105 -2.56 10.95 19.07
CA HIS A 105 -2.36 11.69 20.32
C HIS A 105 -0.91 11.66 20.82
N GLY A 106 0.06 11.37 19.95
CA GLY A 106 1.49 11.39 20.27
C GLY A 106 2.04 10.11 20.92
N GLY A 107 1.19 9.11 21.15
CA GLY A 107 1.65 7.78 21.56
C GLY A 107 2.37 7.06 20.41
N VAL A 108 3.34 6.20 20.74
CA VAL A 108 4.07 5.39 19.75
C VAL A 108 4.01 3.93 20.17
N LEU A 109 3.59 3.05 19.26
CA LEU A 109 3.72 1.61 19.41
C LEU A 109 5.00 1.14 18.69
N ALA A 110 5.90 0.48 19.42
CA ALA A 110 7.16 -0.05 18.87
C ALA A 110 7.26 -1.58 18.92
N ASP A 111 6.36 -2.25 19.67
CA ASP A 111 6.29 -3.72 19.66
C ASP A 111 5.60 -4.21 18.38
N PRO A 112 6.24 -5.10 17.58
CA PRO A 112 5.66 -5.55 16.32
C PRO A 112 4.29 -6.25 16.45
N SER A 113 4.04 -6.95 17.55
CA SER A 113 2.75 -7.64 17.78
C SER A 113 1.65 -6.64 18.11
N ALA A 114 1.96 -5.64 18.93
CA ALA A 114 1.05 -4.52 19.23
C ALA A 114 0.73 -3.71 17.98
N VAL A 115 1.73 -3.37 17.16
CA VAL A 115 1.55 -2.68 15.87
C VAL A 115 0.67 -3.52 14.94
N HIS A 116 0.94 -4.82 14.80
CA HIS A 116 0.14 -5.70 13.96
C HIS A 116 -1.33 -5.77 14.41
N HIS A 117 -1.56 -5.93 15.71
CA HIS A 117 -2.91 -5.96 16.28
C HIS A 117 -3.68 -4.66 16.01
N GLU A 118 -3.03 -3.50 16.18
CA GLU A 118 -3.66 -2.21 15.94
C GLU A 118 -3.91 -1.97 14.44
N MET A 119 -2.95 -2.32 13.57
CA MET A 119 -3.13 -2.24 12.12
C MET A 119 -4.29 -3.10 11.64
N LYS A 120 -4.50 -4.30 12.21
CA LYS A 120 -5.65 -5.15 11.87
C LYS A 120 -6.98 -4.46 12.14
N LYS A 121 -7.10 -3.70 13.23
CA LYS A 121 -8.30 -2.90 13.54
C LYS A 121 -8.47 -1.74 12.56
N LEU A 122 -7.38 -1.00 12.30
CA LEU A 122 -7.39 0.19 11.44
C LEU A 122 -7.72 -0.15 9.98
N LEU A 123 -7.28 -1.31 9.50
CA LEU A 123 -7.53 -1.78 8.14
C LEU A 123 -8.98 -2.24 7.93
N GLY A 124 -9.64 -2.79 8.96
CA GLY A 124 -11.05 -3.16 8.95
C GLY A 124 -11.46 -4.30 7.99
N SER A 125 -10.52 -4.85 7.23
CA SER A 125 -10.74 -5.94 6.27
C SER A 125 -9.53 -6.87 6.22
N SER A 126 -9.70 -8.07 5.66
CA SER A 126 -8.62 -9.06 5.55
C SER A 126 -7.50 -8.61 4.60
N GLU A 127 -6.28 -9.11 4.79
CA GLU A 127 -5.17 -8.91 3.83
C GLU A 127 -5.54 -9.41 2.43
N GLY A 128 -6.28 -10.53 2.32
CA GLY A 128 -6.79 -11.04 1.06
C GLY A 128 -7.68 -10.03 0.33
N THR A 129 -8.55 -9.33 1.06
CA THR A 129 -9.36 -8.23 0.52
C THR A 129 -8.47 -7.12 -0.03
N TYR A 130 -7.44 -6.70 0.70
CA TYR A 130 -6.54 -5.67 0.18
C TYR A 130 -5.75 -6.12 -1.04
N GLN A 131 -5.20 -7.34 -1.03
CA GLN A 131 -4.34 -7.82 -2.10
C GLN A 131 -5.10 -8.15 -3.38
N ASN A 132 -6.31 -8.69 -3.26
CA ASN A 132 -7.11 -9.13 -4.39
C ASN A 132 -8.01 -8.00 -4.91
N VAL A 133 -8.63 -7.22 -4.02
CA VAL A 133 -9.67 -6.24 -4.40
C VAL A 133 -9.13 -4.81 -4.45
N LEU A 134 -8.53 -4.33 -3.36
CA LEU A 134 -8.20 -2.90 -3.22
C LEU A 134 -6.88 -2.52 -3.89
N ILE A 135 -5.96 -3.47 -4.06
CA ILE A 135 -4.65 -3.26 -4.69
C ILE A 135 -4.51 -4.22 -5.89
N ALA A 136 -5.33 -3.97 -6.92
CA ALA A 136 -5.33 -4.73 -8.16
C ALA A 136 -4.10 -4.43 -9.02
N PHE A 137 -3.43 -5.48 -9.52
CA PHE A 137 -2.33 -5.34 -10.48
C PHE A 137 -2.84 -5.26 -11.93
N GLN A 138 -2.06 -4.64 -12.83
CA GLN A 138 -2.38 -4.52 -14.26
C GLN A 138 -2.68 -5.87 -14.97
N ALA A 139 -2.14 -6.99 -14.49
CA ALA A 139 -2.43 -8.34 -15.00
C ALA A 139 -3.31 -9.18 -14.06
N GLY A 140 -3.77 -8.60 -12.94
CA GLY A 140 -4.38 -9.31 -11.82
C GLY A 140 -5.91 -9.36 -11.83
N LEU A 141 -6.60 -8.51 -12.61
CA LEU A 141 -8.06 -8.43 -12.53
C LEU A 141 -8.77 -9.76 -12.81
N GLY A 142 -8.32 -10.53 -13.80
CA GLY A 142 -8.88 -11.87 -14.08
C GLY A 142 -8.70 -12.83 -12.90
N ARG A 143 -7.49 -12.89 -12.33
CA ARG A 143 -7.19 -13.71 -11.14
C ARG A 143 -7.89 -13.21 -9.88
N THR A 144 -8.05 -11.90 -9.72
CA THR A 144 -8.86 -11.31 -8.65
C THR A 144 -10.29 -11.84 -8.73
N PHE A 145 -10.90 -11.86 -9.92
CA PHE A 145 -12.24 -12.43 -10.12
C PHE A 145 -12.30 -13.93 -9.83
N GLU A 146 -11.28 -14.69 -10.20
CA GLU A 146 -11.19 -16.14 -9.89
C GLU A 146 -11.04 -16.38 -8.38
N ASN A 147 -10.08 -15.71 -7.72
CA ASN A 147 -9.86 -15.81 -6.28
C ASN A 147 -11.09 -15.37 -5.47
N LEU A 148 -11.85 -14.37 -5.95
CA LEU A 148 -13.10 -13.93 -5.33
C LEU A 148 -14.16 -15.03 -5.35
N LYS A 149 -14.27 -15.79 -6.45
CA LYS A 149 -15.23 -16.91 -6.54
C LYS A 149 -14.90 -18.05 -5.56
N GLU A 150 -13.62 -18.21 -5.23
CA GLU A 150 -13.13 -19.28 -4.38
C GLU A 150 -13.08 -18.89 -2.88
N ASP A 151 -13.22 -17.60 -2.54
CA ASP A 151 -13.19 -17.09 -1.16
C ASP A 151 -14.49 -16.33 -0.76
N PRO A 152 -15.41 -16.98 -0.03
CA PRO A 152 -16.65 -16.38 0.45
C PRO A 152 -16.46 -15.18 1.39
N ALA A 153 -15.38 -15.16 2.19
CA ALA A 153 -15.13 -14.09 3.14
C ALA A 153 -14.70 -12.81 2.41
N THR A 154 -13.82 -12.94 1.42
CA THR A 154 -13.39 -11.82 0.56
C THR A 154 -14.56 -11.27 -0.27
N THR A 155 -15.48 -12.14 -0.72
CA THR A 155 -16.69 -11.72 -1.46
C THR A 155 -17.63 -10.85 -0.60
N HIS A 156 -17.85 -11.22 0.66
CA HIS A 156 -18.68 -10.44 1.57
C HIS A 156 -18.08 -9.05 1.86
N ASP A 157 -16.77 -8.99 2.10
CA ASP A 157 -16.04 -7.74 2.30
C ASP A 157 -16.15 -6.83 1.06
N LEU A 158 -15.93 -7.38 -0.14
CA LEU A 158 -16.06 -6.65 -1.41
C LEU A 158 -17.46 -6.04 -1.57
N ALA A 159 -18.51 -6.81 -1.32
CA ALA A 159 -19.88 -6.32 -1.42
C ALA A 159 -20.13 -5.14 -0.45
N SER A 160 -19.52 -5.16 0.73
CA SER A 160 -19.59 -4.05 1.69
C SER A 160 -18.85 -2.79 1.20
N ILE A 161 -17.68 -2.97 0.59
CA ILE A 161 -16.84 -1.89 0.04
C ILE A 161 -17.53 -1.26 -1.18
N LEU A 162 -18.02 -2.07 -2.12
CA LEU A 162 -18.73 -1.59 -3.30
C LEU A 162 -20.02 -0.87 -2.93
N ARG A 163 -20.79 -1.38 -1.95
CA ARG A 163 -21.98 -0.68 -1.46
C ARG A 163 -21.64 0.70 -0.91
N LYS A 164 -20.57 0.83 -0.11
CA LYS A 164 -20.12 2.15 0.37
C LYS A 164 -19.65 3.05 -0.77
N GLY A 165 -18.78 2.54 -1.65
CA GLY A 165 -18.21 3.33 -2.75
C GLY A 165 -19.22 3.78 -3.80
N ILE A 166 -20.19 2.93 -4.17
CA ILE A 166 -21.24 3.26 -5.16
C ILE A 166 -22.26 4.24 -4.58
N LEU A 167 -22.57 4.15 -3.28
CA LEU A 167 -23.45 5.13 -2.62
C LEU A 167 -22.77 6.49 -2.42
N GLU A 168 -21.43 6.52 -2.37
CA GLU A 168 -20.62 7.73 -2.12
C GLU A 168 -20.06 8.37 -3.41
N THR A 169 -20.15 7.71 -4.58
CA THR A 169 -19.61 8.23 -5.84
C THR A 169 -20.62 8.15 -6.98
N ASP A 170 -20.85 9.26 -7.68
CA ASP A 170 -21.79 9.39 -8.82
C ASP A 170 -21.24 8.75 -10.12
N GLY A 171 -20.38 7.74 -9.99
CA GLY A 171 -19.59 7.16 -11.08
C GLY A 171 -18.46 8.07 -11.58
N VAL A 172 -17.58 7.52 -12.42
CA VAL A 172 -16.48 8.23 -13.07
C VAL A 172 -16.59 8.00 -14.58
N SER A 173 -16.69 9.07 -15.38
CA SER A 173 -16.63 8.96 -16.85
C SER A 173 -15.19 8.66 -17.29
N ILE A 174 -15.03 7.56 -18.03
CA ILE A 174 -13.74 7.11 -18.54
C ILE A 174 -13.23 8.05 -19.64
N GLU A 175 -14.11 8.57 -20.50
CA GLU A 175 -13.72 9.52 -21.55
C GLU A 175 -13.16 10.81 -20.95
N ARG A 176 -13.88 11.41 -19.99
CA ARG A 176 -13.44 12.64 -19.31
C ARG A 176 -12.10 12.46 -18.59
N LEU A 177 -11.89 11.28 -17.99
CA LEU A 177 -10.63 10.97 -17.33
C LEU A 177 -9.47 10.88 -18.34
N SER A 178 -9.69 10.21 -19.47
CA SER A 178 -8.69 10.07 -20.53
C SER A 178 -8.31 11.44 -21.10
N GLU A 179 -9.29 12.26 -21.45
CA GLU A 179 -9.08 13.62 -21.97
C GLU A 179 -8.31 14.50 -20.98
N ALA A 180 -8.66 14.44 -19.70
CA ALA A 180 -7.99 15.22 -18.65
C ALA A 180 -6.52 14.81 -18.46
N ILE A 181 -6.19 13.52 -18.60
CA ILE A 181 -4.79 13.04 -18.54
C ILE A 181 -4.03 13.55 -19.77
N GLU A 182 -4.57 13.39 -20.96
CA GLU A 182 -3.89 13.82 -22.19
C GLU A 182 -3.63 15.34 -22.20
N ALA A 183 -4.62 16.15 -21.85
CA ALA A 183 -4.49 17.61 -21.81
C ALA A 183 -3.41 18.10 -20.82
N ARG A 184 -3.15 17.35 -19.75
CA ARG A 184 -2.18 17.73 -18.70
C ARG A 184 -0.75 17.29 -18.99
N PHE A 185 -0.55 16.28 -19.85
CA PHE A 185 0.73 15.61 -20.04
C PHE A 185 1.22 15.53 -21.51
N LYS A 186 0.45 15.97 -22.51
CA LYS A 186 0.88 16.13 -23.91
C LYS A 186 1.27 17.58 -24.29
N ASN A 187 1.83 18.36 -23.35
CA ASN A 187 2.56 19.60 -23.68
C ASN A 187 4.06 19.33 -23.61
#